data_AF-A0AAE1UCG0-F1
#
_entry.id   AF-A0AAE1UCG0-F1
#
_cell.length_a   1.000
_cell.length_b   1.000
_cell.length_c   1.000
_cell.angle_alpha   90.00
_cell.angle_beta   90.00
_cell.angle_gamma   90.00
#
_symmetry.space_group_name_H-M   'P 1'
#
loop_
_entity.id
_entity.type
_entity.pdbx_description
1 polymer ?
#
loop_
_entity_poly.entity_id
_entity_poly.type
_entity_poly.pdbx_seq_one_letter_code
_entity_poly.pdbx_strand_id
1 'polypeptide(L)'
;MKYCSSRGLESGLSFRDVLFAGYAKDGGLYVPEEFPKLTLDELKSMAHTSYPGLVFEMARKFISEQEISSVQLKDLIDNNIKKFTTPEVVEIKQLNGELNIVELFHGPTLAFKDLALSVVGGLLNFYLKENQQNITILVGTSGDTGSSALMSVRGEEHTDIVVLLPHGRCTRTQELQMTTIIDDNVHIYRVEGNSDELDEPIKKCFHDESFVANHNLISINSINWGRVMVQIAHYFYSYFRLCGEVGEVVQLLVPTGAAGNITAGCIAQKMGLPITMVATVNTNDIVARTLSCGDFSVKGEVVKSLAPAMDIQNGQPSTPGDHANEKHVDEKR
;
A
#
# COMPACT_ATOMS: atom_id res chain seq x y z
N MET A 1 -2.31 -0.41 20.76
CA MET A 1 -2.45 0.56 19.66
C MET A 1 -3.93 0.72 19.33
N LYS A 2 -4.38 1.92 18.94
CA LYS A 2 -5.75 2.22 18.53
C LYS A 2 -5.75 3.03 17.24
N TYR A 3 -6.86 2.95 16.50
CA TYR A 3 -7.01 3.57 15.20
C TYR A 3 -8.28 4.41 15.09
N CYS A 4 -8.22 5.44 14.26
CA CYS A 4 -9.31 6.34 13.97
C CYS A 4 -9.43 6.64 12.47
N SER A 5 -10.58 7.17 12.05
CA SER A 5 -10.76 7.72 10.72
C SER A 5 -10.05 9.06 10.60
N SER A 6 -9.39 9.30 9.47
CA SER A 6 -8.81 10.59 9.10
C SER A 6 -9.84 11.74 9.01
N ARG A 7 -11.15 11.41 8.99
CA ARG A 7 -12.26 12.38 8.98
C ARG A 7 -13.02 12.43 10.31
N GLY A 8 -12.62 11.62 11.30
CA GLY A 8 -13.00 11.77 12.70
C GLY A 8 -14.32 11.10 13.14
N LEU A 9 -15.04 10.38 12.27
CA LEU A 9 -16.30 9.72 12.65
C LEU A 9 -16.09 8.47 13.51
N GLU A 10 -14.94 7.81 13.37
CA GLU A 10 -14.62 6.54 14.04
C GLU A 10 -13.28 6.63 14.80
N SER A 11 -13.20 6.01 15.97
CA SER A 11 -12.02 5.96 16.85
C SER A 11 -12.03 4.72 17.73
N GLY A 12 -10.90 4.40 18.38
CA GLY A 12 -10.80 3.27 19.32
C GLY A 12 -10.78 1.89 18.67
N LEU A 13 -10.60 1.82 17.35
CA LEU A 13 -10.55 0.59 16.57
C LEU A 13 -9.27 -0.20 16.83
N SER A 14 -9.35 -1.53 16.75
CA SER A 14 -8.20 -2.45 16.82
C SER A 14 -7.42 -2.51 15.49
N PHE A 15 -6.25 -3.15 15.49
CA PHE A 15 -5.55 -3.39 14.22
C PHE A 15 -6.35 -4.31 13.30
N ARG A 16 -6.95 -5.37 13.85
CA ARG A 16 -7.82 -6.27 13.10
C ARG A 16 -8.95 -5.50 12.40
N ASP A 17 -9.64 -4.59 13.10
CA ASP A 17 -10.74 -3.81 12.52
C ASP A 17 -10.29 -3.05 11.27
N VAL A 18 -9.14 -2.37 11.33
CA VAL A 18 -8.64 -1.57 10.20
C VAL A 18 -7.95 -2.39 9.12
N LEU A 19 -7.45 -3.59 9.44
CA LEU A 19 -6.89 -4.52 8.46
C LEU A 19 -7.98 -5.06 7.51
N PHE A 20 -9.15 -5.39 8.07
CA PHE A 20 -10.30 -5.91 7.33
C PHE A 20 -11.18 -4.82 6.71
N ALA A 21 -10.89 -3.55 6.97
CA ALA A 21 -11.67 -2.46 6.39
C ALA A 21 -11.19 -2.05 5.00
N GLY A 22 -12.12 -1.53 4.19
CA GLY A 22 -11.82 -0.78 2.97
C GLY A 22 -11.62 0.71 3.30
N TYR A 23 -12.74 1.45 3.34
CA TYR A 23 -12.79 2.85 3.78
C TYR A 23 -13.41 2.94 5.18
N ALA A 24 -13.14 4.04 5.88
CA ALA A 24 -13.94 4.41 7.04
C ALA A 24 -15.36 4.79 6.62
N LYS A 25 -16.33 4.72 7.53
CA LYS A 25 -17.75 5.00 7.25
C LYS A 25 -18.00 6.43 6.74
N ASP A 26 -17.13 7.36 7.11
CA ASP A 26 -17.14 8.75 6.63
C ASP A 26 -16.38 8.96 5.31
N GLY A 27 -15.94 7.87 4.66
CA GLY A 27 -15.10 7.90 3.45
C GLY A 27 -13.65 8.32 3.72
N GLY A 28 -13.24 8.38 4.99
CA GLY A 28 -11.87 8.61 5.41
C GLY A 28 -10.99 7.37 5.30
N LEU A 29 -9.73 7.52 5.68
CA LEU A 29 -8.75 6.45 5.78
C LEU A 29 -8.45 6.15 7.25
N TYR A 30 -8.20 4.88 7.56
CA TYR A 30 -7.78 4.52 8.91
C TYR A 30 -6.30 4.82 9.16
N VAL A 31 -6.04 5.50 10.28
CA VAL A 31 -4.71 5.89 10.73
C VAL A 31 -4.56 5.61 12.23
N PRO A 32 -3.35 5.36 12.74
CA PRO A 32 -3.16 5.20 14.17
C PRO A 32 -3.46 6.52 14.88
N GLU A 33 -4.06 6.45 16.07
CA GLU A 33 -4.35 7.62 16.88
C GLU A 33 -3.06 8.34 17.32
N GLU A 34 -1.96 7.59 17.45
CA GLU A 34 -0.64 8.11 17.78
C GLU A 34 0.46 7.39 17.00
N PHE A 35 1.49 8.14 16.59
CA PHE A 35 2.69 7.56 15.98
C PHE A 35 3.75 7.32 17.07
N PRO A 36 4.23 6.07 17.25
CA PRO A 36 5.31 5.75 18.18
C PRO A 36 6.56 6.59 17.87
N LYS A 37 7.19 7.16 18.90
CA LYS A 37 8.47 7.88 18.75
C LYS A 37 9.61 7.00 19.21
N LEU A 38 10.72 7.05 18.50
CA LEU A 38 11.94 6.30 18.77
C LEU A 38 13.05 7.26 19.16
N THR A 39 13.76 6.89 20.20
CA THR A 39 14.98 7.55 20.65
C THR A 39 16.16 7.16 19.76
N LEU A 40 17.23 7.96 19.81
CA LEU A 40 18.47 7.65 19.10
C LEU A 40 19.06 6.31 19.54
N ASP A 41 18.93 5.96 20.83
CA ASP A 41 19.43 4.69 21.36
C ASP A 41 18.64 3.48 20.83
N GLU A 42 17.32 3.62 20.69
CA GLU A 42 16.49 2.62 20.01
C GLU A 42 16.84 2.49 18.52
N LEU A 43 17.15 3.59 17.83
CA LEU A 43 17.64 3.50 16.45
C LEU A 43 18.96 2.76 16.37
N LYS A 44 19.89 3.06 17.28
CA LYS A 44 21.21 2.40 17.35
C LYS A 44 21.09 0.90 17.63
N SER A 45 20.15 0.48 18.49
CA SER A 45 19.94 -0.95 18.78
C SER A 45 19.39 -1.73 17.59
N MET A 46 18.68 -1.07 16.67
CA MET A 46 18.11 -1.68 15.47
C MET A 46 19.02 -1.67 14.23
N ALA A 47 20.19 -1.01 14.30
CA ALA A 47 21.03 -0.76 13.12
C ALA A 47 21.44 -2.03 12.34
N HIS A 48 21.65 -3.13 13.07
CA HIS A 48 22.07 -4.41 12.50
C HIS A 48 20.92 -5.42 12.36
N THR A 49 19.68 -5.02 12.64
CA THR A 49 18.51 -5.88 12.49
C THR A 49 18.30 -6.24 11.02
N SER A 50 17.89 -7.48 10.76
CA SER A 50 17.54 -7.97 9.42
C SER A 50 16.26 -7.30 8.93
N TYR A 51 15.99 -7.33 7.62
CA TYR A 51 14.75 -6.79 7.08
C TYR A 51 13.49 -7.43 7.72
N PRO A 52 13.36 -8.78 7.83
CA PRO A 52 12.24 -9.39 8.56
C PRO A 52 12.13 -8.93 10.02
N GLY A 53 13.28 -8.77 10.69
CA GLY A 53 13.32 -8.26 12.06
C GLY A 53 12.79 -6.82 12.15
N LEU A 54 13.12 -5.95 11.19
CA LEU A 54 12.58 -4.58 11.14
C LEU A 54 11.09 -4.57 10.81
N VAL A 55 10.61 -5.48 9.95
CA VAL A 55 9.17 -5.65 9.74
C VAL A 55 8.47 -6.03 11.05
N PHE A 56 9.06 -6.94 11.84
CA PHE A 56 8.54 -7.30 13.16
C PHE A 56 8.56 -6.11 14.13
N GLU A 57 9.68 -5.39 14.25
CA GLU A 57 9.81 -4.23 15.15
C GLU A 57 8.78 -3.15 14.82
N MET A 58 8.56 -2.85 13.54
CA MET A 58 7.56 -1.88 13.12
C MET A 58 6.14 -2.41 13.37
N ALA A 59 5.83 -3.62 12.91
CA ALA A 59 4.51 -4.21 13.10
C ALA A 59 4.13 -4.31 14.58
N ARG A 60 5.07 -4.62 15.50
CA ARG A 60 4.78 -4.70 16.93
C ARG A 60 4.42 -3.38 17.58
N LYS A 61 4.91 -2.26 17.06
CA LYS A 61 4.53 -0.94 17.55
C LYS A 61 3.08 -0.58 17.18
N PHE A 62 2.54 -1.22 16.14
CA PHE A 62 1.21 -0.94 15.59
C PHE A 62 0.18 -2.04 15.83
N ILE A 63 0.60 -3.26 16.16
CA ILE A 63 -0.26 -4.40 16.45
C ILE A 63 -0.07 -4.82 17.90
N SER A 64 -1.17 -4.90 18.65
CA SER A 64 -1.14 -5.27 20.07
C SER A 64 -0.72 -6.72 20.31
N GLU A 65 0.00 -6.99 21.40
CA GLU A 65 0.36 -8.35 21.83
C GLU A 65 -0.88 -9.20 22.15
N GLN A 66 -2.00 -8.55 22.48
CA GLN A 66 -3.29 -9.20 22.72
C GLN A 66 -3.99 -9.64 21.42
N GLU A 67 -3.65 -9.06 20.28
CA GLU A 67 -4.26 -9.43 18.98
C GLU A 67 -3.48 -10.53 18.27
N ILE A 68 -2.16 -10.56 18.43
CA ILE A 68 -1.27 -11.61 17.91
C ILE A 68 -0.05 -11.64 18.82
N SER A 69 0.40 -12.80 19.29
CA SER A 69 1.62 -12.87 20.12
C SER A 69 2.88 -12.57 19.29
N SER A 70 3.95 -12.15 19.96
CA SER A 70 5.25 -11.88 19.31
C SER A 70 5.79 -13.10 18.57
N VAL A 71 5.58 -14.31 19.11
CA VAL A 71 5.99 -15.57 18.46
C VAL A 71 5.20 -15.78 17.16
N GLN A 72 3.86 -15.68 17.23
CA GLN A 72 3.01 -15.84 16.05
C GLN A 72 3.31 -14.79 14.97
N LEU A 73 3.49 -13.53 15.37
CA LEU A 73 3.80 -12.46 14.42
C LEU A 73 5.15 -12.69 13.73
N LYS A 74 6.17 -13.09 14.49
CA LYS A 74 7.48 -13.39 13.93
C LYS A 74 7.43 -14.56 12.95
N ASP A 75 6.80 -15.66 13.33
CA ASP A 75 6.66 -16.84 12.48
C ASP A 75 5.89 -16.51 11.19
N LEU A 76 4.84 -15.69 11.29
CA LEU A 76 4.07 -15.21 10.14
C LEU A 76 4.92 -14.40 9.18
N ILE A 77 5.69 -13.44 9.69
CA ILE A 77 6.57 -12.58 8.90
C ILE A 77 7.64 -13.44 8.21
N ASP A 78 8.33 -14.29 8.96
CA ASP A 78 9.40 -15.14 8.44
C ASP A 78 8.87 -16.08 7.34
N ASN A 79 7.69 -16.67 7.52
CA ASN A 79 7.11 -17.58 6.53
C ASN A 79 6.67 -16.88 5.24
N ASN A 80 6.20 -15.63 5.32
CA ASN A 80 5.79 -14.89 4.13
C ASN A 80 6.96 -14.24 3.40
N ILE A 81 8.01 -13.84 4.11
CA ILE A 81 9.20 -13.23 3.50
C ILE A 81 10.12 -14.27 2.86
N LYS A 82 10.10 -15.54 3.29
CA LYS A 82 10.85 -16.64 2.63
C LYS A 82 10.54 -16.83 1.14
N LYS A 83 9.44 -16.25 0.64
CA LYS A 83 9.02 -16.31 -0.78
C LYS A 83 9.85 -15.39 -1.69
N PHE A 84 10.69 -14.53 -1.13
CA PHE A 84 11.56 -13.61 -1.87
C PHE A 84 12.78 -14.34 -2.42
N THR A 85 13.30 -13.88 -3.56
CA THR A 85 14.42 -14.53 -4.26
C THR A 85 15.77 -14.29 -3.59
N THR A 86 15.86 -13.30 -2.70
CA THR A 86 17.10 -12.92 -2.01
C THR A 86 16.90 -13.01 -0.49
N PRO A 87 17.88 -13.55 0.27
CA PRO A 87 17.80 -13.63 1.73
C PRO A 87 17.61 -12.28 2.42
N GLU A 88 18.19 -11.24 1.84
CA GLU A 88 18.19 -9.86 2.35
C GLU A 88 16.86 -9.15 2.10
N VAL A 89 16.06 -9.64 1.13
CA VAL A 89 14.74 -9.12 0.71
C VAL A 89 14.82 -7.76 0.02
N VAL A 90 15.57 -6.84 0.62
CA VAL A 90 15.90 -5.51 0.12
C VAL A 90 17.41 -5.44 -0.06
N GLU A 91 17.85 -5.20 -1.29
CA GLU A 91 19.26 -4.99 -1.62
C GLU A 91 19.56 -3.50 -1.85
N ILE A 92 20.83 -3.13 -1.69
CA ILE A 92 21.32 -1.79 -1.99
C ILE A 92 22.45 -1.89 -3.00
N LYS A 93 22.31 -1.19 -4.11
CA LYS A 93 23.34 -1.09 -5.16
C LYS A 93 23.80 0.34 -5.28
N GLN A 94 25.11 0.54 -5.23
CA GLN A 94 25.70 1.83 -5.54
C GLN A 94 25.69 2.01 -7.07
N LEU A 95 25.04 3.08 -7.55
CA LEU A 95 25.00 3.40 -8.98
C LEU A 95 26.23 4.22 -9.38
N ASN A 96 26.43 5.37 -8.74
CA ASN A 96 27.59 6.24 -8.93
C ASN A 96 27.80 7.18 -7.75
N GLY A 97 29.05 7.34 -7.30
CA GLY A 97 29.38 8.24 -6.19
C GLY A 97 28.52 7.95 -4.95
N GLU A 98 27.75 8.93 -4.50
CA GLU A 98 26.88 8.82 -3.33
C GLU A 98 25.46 8.31 -3.67
N LEU A 99 25.14 8.12 -4.95
CA LEU A 99 23.82 7.66 -5.38
C LEU A 99 23.71 6.15 -5.26
N ASN A 100 22.79 5.73 -4.40
CA ASN A 100 22.45 4.34 -4.16
C ASN A 100 21.02 4.06 -4.61
N ILE A 101 20.80 2.86 -5.16
CA ILE A 101 19.49 2.31 -5.50
C ILE A 101 19.12 1.31 -4.42
N VAL A 102 17.96 1.51 -3.80
CA VAL A 102 17.32 0.53 -2.93
C VAL A 102 16.46 -0.37 -3.80
N GLU A 103 16.90 -1.61 -4.00
CA GLU A 103 16.19 -2.61 -4.79
C GLU A 103 15.09 -3.25 -3.94
N LEU A 104 13.84 -2.91 -4.27
CA LEU A 104 12.63 -3.38 -3.56
C LEU A 104 11.88 -4.47 -4.36
N PHE A 105 12.48 -5.01 -5.42
CA PHE A 105 11.82 -5.84 -6.44
C PHE A 105 12.26 -7.30 -6.44
N HIS A 106 12.75 -7.83 -5.31
CA HIS A 106 13.15 -9.25 -5.19
C HIS A 106 11.99 -10.16 -4.75
N GLY A 107 10.76 -9.65 -4.75
CA GLY A 107 9.55 -10.41 -4.45
C GLY A 107 9.03 -11.21 -5.64
N PRO A 108 7.99 -12.05 -5.43
CA PRO A 108 7.45 -12.94 -6.44
C PRO A 108 6.91 -12.25 -7.70
N THR A 109 6.60 -10.96 -7.64
CA THR A 109 6.06 -10.19 -8.78
C THR A 109 7.01 -9.11 -9.28
N LEU A 110 8.22 -9.06 -8.72
CA LEU A 110 9.26 -8.08 -9.09
C LEU A 110 8.83 -6.63 -8.83
N ALA A 111 8.02 -6.40 -7.80
CA ALA A 111 7.54 -5.08 -7.43
C ALA A 111 7.60 -4.85 -5.92
N PHE A 112 7.87 -3.60 -5.51
CA PHE A 112 7.94 -3.22 -4.09
C PHE A 112 6.67 -3.49 -3.29
N LYS A 113 5.53 -3.66 -3.98
CA LYS A 113 4.24 -3.96 -3.35
C LYS A 113 4.26 -5.34 -2.69
N ASP A 114 5.13 -6.26 -3.15
CA ASP A 114 5.32 -7.59 -2.56
C ASP A 114 5.76 -7.51 -1.10
N LEU A 115 6.56 -6.51 -0.73
CA LEU A 115 7.07 -6.33 0.64
C LEU A 115 5.93 -6.23 1.65
N ALA A 116 4.94 -5.40 1.32
CA ALA A 116 3.76 -5.20 2.15
C ALA A 116 2.75 -6.33 2.00
N LEU A 117 2.39 -6.66 0.75
CA LEU A 117 1.27 -7.54 0.48
C LEU A 117 1.55 -8.98 0.93
N SER A 118 2.80 -9.45 0.88
CA SER A 118 3.16 -10.77 1.40
C SER A 118 2.85 -10.89 2.90
N VAL A 119 3.13 -9.84 3.68
CA VAL A 119 2.85 -9.84 5.13
C VAL A 119 1.37 -9.60 5.41
N VAL A 120 0.71 -8.72 4.66
CA VAL A 120 -0.73 -8.44 4.78
C VAL A 120 -1.57 -9.68 4.46
N GLY A 121 -1.26 -10.41 3.39
CA GLY A 121 -1.92 -11.67 3.06
C GLY A 121 -1.78 -12.71 4.18
N GLY A 122 -0.57 -12.80 4.76
CA GLY A 122 -0.32 -13.62 5.95
C GLY A 122 -1.17 -13.21 7.16
N LEU A 123 -1.28 -11.92 7.45
CA LEU A 123 -2.09 -11.38 8.55
C LEU A 123 -3.58 -11.66 8.35
N LEU A 124 -4.10 -11.47 7.13
CA LEU A 124 -5.48 -11.81 6.80
C LEU A 124 -5.73 -13.30 7.04
N ASN A 125 -4.91 -14.17 6.48
CA ASN A 125 -5.04 -15.62 6.64
C ASN A 125 -4.98 -16.06 8.12
N PHE A 126 -4.09 -15.46 8.91
CA PHE A 126 -3.99 -15.72 10.35
C PHE A 126 -5.34 -15.47 11.05
N TYR A 127 -5.92 -14.29 10.87
CA TYR A 127 -7.19 -13.95 11.50
C TYR A 127 -8.38 -14.75 10.94
N LEU A 128 -8.39 -15.03 9.63
CA LEU A 128 -9.48 -15.78 9.00
C LEU A 128 -9.54 -17.22 9.51
N LYS A 129 -8.38 -17.89 9.64
CA LYS A 129 -8.28 -19.26 10.18
C LYS A 129 -8.72 -19.33 11.64
N GLU A 130 -8.37 -18.34 12.45
CA GLU A 130 -8.78 -18.29 13.86
C GLU A 130 -10.30 -18.17 14.02
N ASN A 131 -10.97 -17.46 13.10
CA ASN A 131 -12.40 -17.17 13.20
C ASN A 131 -13.29 -18.00 12.25
N GLN A 132 -12.69 -18.85 11.41
CA GLN A 132 -13.37 -19.59 10.32
C GLN A 132 -14.25 -18.69 9.45
N GLN A 133 -13.76 -17.48 9.15
CA GLN A 133 -14.47 -16.48 8.34
C GLN A 133 -13.95 -16.49 6.91
N ASN A 134 -14.83 -16.20 5.94
CA ASN A 134 -14.45 -16.02 4.54
C ASN A 134 -14.56 -14.54 4.15
N ILE A 135 -13.66 -14.07 3.30
CA ILE A 135 -13.67 -12.71 2.76
C ILE A 135 -13.61 -12.70 1.24
N THR A 136 -14.10 -11.60 0.65
CA THR A 136 -13.89 -11.28 -0.76
C THR A 136 -13.04 -10.02 -0.85
N ILE A 137 -11.88 -10.12 -1.51
CA ILE A 137 -11.00 -8.99 -1.77
C ILE A 137 -11.35 -8.40 -3.13
N LEU A 138 -11.64 -7.10 -3.19
CA LEU A 138 -11.84 -6.39 -4.44
C LEU A 138 -10.67 -5.43 -4.74
N VAL A 139 -10.02 -5.62 -5.89
CA VAL A 139 -8.84 -4.86 -6.32
C VAL A 139 -9.05 -4.32 -7.74
N GLY A 140 -8.88 -3.00 -7.90
CA GLY A 140 -8.67 -2.37 -9.21
C GLY A 140 -7.19 -2.13 -9.43
N THR A 141 -6.66 -2.44 -10.62
CA THR A 141 -5.24 -2.23 -10.89
C THR A 141 -4.93 -1.91 -12.35
N SER A 142 -3.91 -1.08 -12.59
CA SER A 142 -3.24 -0.93 -13.89
C SER A 142 -1.90 -1.65 -13.98
N GLY A 143 -1.54 -2.51 -13.01
CA GLY A 143 -0.23 -3.16 -13.03
C GLY A 143 0.07 -3.93 -11.76
N ASP A 144 1.15 -3.57 -11.05
CA ASP A 144 1.72 -4.46 -10.03
C ASP A 144 0.85 -4.68 -8.80
N THR A 145 -0.11 -3.78 -8.48
CA THR A 145 -0.95 -3.96 -7.27
C THR A 145 -1.75 -5.25 -7.38
N GLY A 146 -2.36 -5.54 -8.52
CA GLY A 146 -3.12 -6.78 -8.70
C GLY A 146 -2.22 -8.01 -8.65
N SER A 147 -1.06 -7.98 -9.33
CA SER A 147 -0.08 -9.08 -9.28
C SER A 147 0.31 -9.41 -7.83
N SER A 148 0.76 -8.41 -7.06
CA SER A 148 1.20 -8.63 -5.67
C SER A 148 0.06 -9.05 -4.75
N ALA A 149 -1.14 -8.46 -4.93
CA ALA A 149 -2.32 -8.76 -4.11
C ALA A 149 -2.74 -10.21 -4.30
N LEU A 150 -2.86 -10.63 -5.56
CA LEU A 150 -3.22 -11.98 -5.95
C LEU A 150 -2.17 -12.98 -5.46
N MET A 151 -0.88 -12.72 -5.70
CA MET A 151 0.19 -13.59 -5.23
C MET A 151 0.23 -13.73 -3.70
N SER A 152 -0.28 -12.75 -2.96
CA SER A 152 -0.32 -12.81 -1.49
C SER A 152 -1.43 -13.69 -0.92
N VAL A 153 -2.47 -14.01 -1.70
CA VAL A 153 -3.67 -14.74 -1.22
C VAL A 153 -4.06 -15.93 -2.09
N ARG A 154 -3.36 -16.20 -3.20
CA ARG A 154 -3.63 -17.37 -4.04
C ARG A 154 -3.57 -18.67 -3.25
N GLY A 155 -4.54 -19.54 -3.48
CA GLY A 155 -4.64 -20.86 -2.82
C GLY A 155 -5.07 -20.80 -1.36
N GLU A 156 -5.44 -19.64 -0.82
CA GLU A 156 -5.96 -19.52 0.54
C GLU A 156 -7.44 -19.93 0.61
N GLU A 157 -7.78 -20.79 1.57
CA GLU A 157 -9.10 -21.42 1.70
C GLU A 157 -10.23 -20.42 2.02
N HIS A 158 -9.90 -19.36 2.76
CA HIS A 158 -10.87 -18.42 3.33
C HIS A 158 -10.92 -17.07 2.60
N THR A 159 -10.37 -17.00 1.40
CA THR A 159 -10.21 -15.73 0.69
C THR A 159 -10.45 -15.90 -0.79
N ASP A 160 -11.46 -15.22 -1.32
CA ASP A 160 -11.59 -14.98 -2.76
C ASP A 160 -10.97 -13.63 -3.10
N ILE A 161 -10.30 -13.53 -4.25
CA ILE A 161 -9.83 -12.25 -4.80
C ILE A 161 -10.43 -11.98 -6.17
N VAL A 162 -11.03 -10.80 -6.32
CA VAL A 162 -11.58 -10.27 -7.57
C VAL A 162 -10.71 -9.10 -8.03
N VAL A 163 -10.04 -9.27 -9.17
CA VAL A 163 -9.16 -8.26 -9.77
C VAL A 163 -9.81 -7.69 -11.02
N LEU A 164 -10.05 -6.37 -11.02
CA LEU A 164 -10.48 -5.60 -12.19
C LEU A 164 -9.25 -5.03 -12.90
N LEU A 165 -9.05 -5.45 -14.15
CA LEU A 165 -7.89 -5.10 -14.97
C LEU A 165 -8.31 -4.31 -16.23
N PRO A 166 -8.04 -3.00 -16.32
CA PRO A 166 -8.35 -2.22 -17.50
C PRO A 166 -7.56 -2.70 -18.72
N HIS A 167 -8.27 -2.87 -19.83
CA HIS A 167 -7.70 -3.36 -21.07
C HIS A 167 -6.58 -2.43 -21.59
N GLY A 168 -5.41 -3.00 -21.88
CA GLY A 168 -4.28 -2.27 -22.49
C GLY A 168 -3.60 -1.23 -21.58
N ARG A 169 -3.91 -1.20 -20.28
CA ARG A 169 -3.35 -0.25 -19.32
C ARG A 169 -2.19 -0.80 -18.47
N CYS A 170 -1.87 -2.09 -18.60
CA CYS A 170 -0.69 -2.72 -17.97
C CYS A 170 0.27 -3.26 -19.04
N THR A 171 1.51 -3.55 -18.62
CA THR A 171 2.48 -4.26 -19.47
C THR A 171 2.09 -5.72 -19.65
N ARG A 172 2.59 -6.36 -20.73
CA ARG A 172 2.34 -7.79 -20.98
C ARG A 172 2.81 -8.68 -19.83
N THR A 173 3.94 -8.34 -19.19
CA THR A 173 4.47 -9.09 -18.06
C THR A 173 3.53 -9.02 -16.85
N GLN A 174 3.05 -7.82 -16.49
CA GLN A 174 2.10 -7.65 -15.39
C GLN A 174 0.78 -8.37 -15.68
N GLU A 175 0.28 -8.28 -16.91
CA GLU A 175 -0.93 -9.02 -17.32
C GLU A 175 -0.75 -10.53 -17.10
N LEU A 176 0.36 -11.09 -17.60
CA LEU A 176 0.63 -12.53 -17.47
C LEU A 176 0.77 -12.96 -16.01
N GLN A 177 1.44 -12.16 -15.16
CA GLN A 177 1.53 -12.44 -13.73
C GLN A 177 0.16 -12.60 -13.06
N MET A 178 -0.88 -11.94 -13.57
CA MET A 178 -2.24 -12.14 -13.10
C MET A 178 -2.93 -13.30 -13.84
N THR A 179 -3.03 -13.23 -15.18
CA THR A 179 -3.92 -14.09 -15.96
C THR A 179 -3.45 -15.54 -16.13
N THR A 180 -2.24 -15.89 -15.69
CA THR A 180 -1.73 -17.27 -15.73
C THR A 180 -1.92 -18.02 -14.42
N ILE A 181 -2.55 -17.40 -13.42
CA ILE A 181 -2.83 -18.04 -12.13
C ILE A 181 -4.14 -18.82 -12.26
N ILE A 182 -4.11 -20.07 -11.80
CA ILE A 182 -5.18 -21.06 -11.98
C ILE A 182 -5.82 -21.51 -10.67
N ASP A 183 -5.42 -20.91 -9.54
CA ASP A 183 -5.99 -21.21 -8.24
C ASP A 183 -7.48 -20.81 -8.21
N ASP A 184 -8.33 -21.68 -7.65
CA ASP A 184 -9.80 -21.54 -7.71
C ASP A 184 -10.32 -20.26 -7.05
N ASN A 185 -9.58 -19.71 -6.09
CA ASN A 185 -9.94 -18.52 -5.34
C ASN A 185 -9.58 -17.19 -6.03
N VAL A 186 -9.08 -17.26 -7.27
CA VAL A 186 -8.58 -16.11 -8.03
C VAL A 186 -9.49 -15.82 -9.22
N HIS A 187 -10.09 -14.63 -9.23
CA HIS A 187 -11.04 -14.18 -10.26
C HIS A 187 -10.53 -12.90 -10.91
N ILE A 188 -10.21 -12.95 -12.20
CA ILE A 188 -9.68 -11.79 -12.93
C ILE A 188 -10.65 -11.38 -14.03
N TYR A 189 -11.09 -10.13 -13.99
CA TYR A 189 -11.99 -9.56 -14.98
C TYR A 189 -11.30 -8.43 -15.73
N ARG A 190 -11.18 -8.61 -17.04
CA ARG A 190 -10.77 -7.53 -17.92
C ARG A 190 -11.94 -6.57 -18.08
N VAL A 191 -11.67 -5.28 -17.93
CA VAL A 191 -12.67 -4.20 -17.98
C VAL A 191 -12.21 -3.09 -18.94
N GLU A 192 -13.15 -2.28 -19.43
CA GLU A 192 -12.83 -1.08 -20.20
C GLU A 192 -12.55 0.10 -19.25
N GLY A 193 -11.74 1.06 -19.71
CA GLY A 193 -11.44 2.29 -18.98
C GLY A 193 -9.99 2.45 -18.52
N ASN A 194 -9.77 3.23 -17.46
CA ASN A 194 -8.48 3.47 -16.81
C ASN A 194 -8.53 3.28 -15.29
N SER A 195 -7.39 3.41 -14.59
CA SER A 195 -7.33 3.18 -13.13
C SER A 195 -8.26 4.07 -12.33
N ASP A 196 -8.31 5.36 -12.65
CA ASP A 196 -9.13 6.33 -11.93
C ASP A 196 -10.62 6.07 -12.17
N GLU A 197 -10.98 5.56 -13.36
CA GLU A 197 -12.36 5.15 -13.69
C GLU A 197 -12.79 3.87 -12.97
N LEU A 198 -11.86 2.98 -12.60
CA LEU A 198 -12.18 1.78 -11.81
C LEU A 198 -12.45 2.08 -10.34
N ASP A 199 -11.94 3.18 -9.82
CA ASP A 199 -12.18 3.55 -8.42
C ASP A 199 -13.66 3.84 -8.16
N GLU A 200 -14.37 4.43 -9.12
CA GLU A 200 -15.80 4.72 -9.01
C GLU A 200 -16.67 3.48 -8.70
N PRO A 201 -16.70 2.44 -9.54
CA PRO A 201 -17.48 1.24 -9.26
C PRO A 201 -17.01 0.52 -7.99
N ILE A 202 -15.70 0.49 -7.71
CA ILE A 202 -15.17 -0.11 -6.48
C ILE A 202 -15.67 0.64 -5.25
N LYS A 203 -15.60 1.98 -5.25
CA LYS A 203 -16.14 2.83 -4.17
C LYS A 203 -17.63 2.60 -3.98
N LYS A 204 -18.41 2.48 -5.06
CA LYS A 204 -19.84 2.17 -4.98
C LYS A 204 -20.11 0.84 -4.27
N CYS A 205 -19.31 -0.20 -4.53
CA CYS A 205 -19.41 -1.46 -3.79
C CYS A 205 -19.14 -1.27 -2.28
N PHE A 206 -18.15 -0.45 -1.91
CA PHE A 206 -17.80 -0.20 -0.51
C PHE A 206 -18.77 0.75 0.22
N HIS A 207 -19.48 1.62 -0.50
CA HIS A 207 -20.53 2.47 0.09
C HIS A 207 -21.87 1.74 0.30
N ASP A 208 -22.08 0.59 -0.36
CA ASP A 208 -23.21 -0.28 -0.08
C ASP A 208 -22.89 -1.19 1.12
N GLU A 209 -23.23 -0.72 2.33
CA GLU A 209 -22.99 -1.44 3.58
C GLU A 209 -23.60 -2.85 3.57
N SER A 210 -24.74 -3.03 2.91
CA SER A 210 -25.40 -4.34 2.82
C SER A 210 -24.62 -5.30 1.93
N PHE A 211 -24.08 -4.80 0.81
CA PHE A 211 -23.23 -5.57 -0.09
C PHE A 211 -21.92 -5.94 0.59
N VAL A 212 -21.28 -4.99 1.28
CA VAL A 212 -20.05 -5.23 2.05
C VAL A 212 -20.27 -6.31 3.10
N ALA A 213 -21.36 -6.22 3.88
CA ALA A 213 -21.67 -7.19 4.93
C ALA A 213 -22.02 -8.58 4.39
N ASN A 214 -22.76 -8.65 3.27
CA ASN A 214 -23.16 -9.94 2.69
C ASN A 214 -22.00 -10.70 2.05
N HIS A 215 -20.98 -9.99 1.56
CA HIS A 215 -19.83 -10.59 0.87
C HIS A 215 -18.52 -10.53 1.66
N ASN A 216 -18.56 -10.00 2.88
CA ASN A 216 -17.37 -9.69 3.70
C ASN A 216 -16.29 -9.00 2.85
N LEU A 217 -16.72 -7.93 2.16
CA LEU A 217 -15.89 -7.27 1.15
C LEU A 217 -14.78 -6.47 1.83
N ILE A 218 -13.54 -6.68 1.40
CA ILE A 218 -12.38 -5.91 1.89
C ILE A 218 -11.54 -5.38 0.72
N SER A 219 -10.72 -4.37 0.99
CA SER A 219 -9.73 -3.87 0.03
C SER A 219 -8.32 -3.93 0.61
N ILE A 220 -7.39 -4.45 -0.19
CA ILE A 220 -5.95 -4.39 0.07
C ILE A 220 -5.23 -3.42 -0.88
N ASN A 221 -5.96 -2.41 -1.37
CA ASN A 221 -5.38 -1.30 -2.14
C ASN A 221 -4.49 -0.40 -1.26
N SER A 222 -3.90 0.66 -1.85
CA SER A 222 -2.92 1.53 -1.17
C SER A 222 -3.46 2.27 0.06
N ILE A 223 -4.78 2.21 0.28
CA ILE A 223 -5.47 2.75 1.45
C ILE A 223 -5.40 1.84 2.69
N ASN A 224 -5.11 0.55 2.51
CA ASN A 224 -5.11 -0.41 3.62
C ASN A 224 -3.93 -0.11 4.56
N TRP A 225 -4.22 0.13 5.84
CA TRP A 225 -3.22 0.51 6.84
C TRP A 225 -2.10 -0.52 6.97
N GLY A 226 -2.42 -1.82 6.89
CA GLY A 226 -1.44 -2.89 6.98
C GLY A 226 -0.32 -2.76 5.94
N ARG A 227 -0.64 -2.26 4.74
CA ARG A 227 0.35 -2.02 3.70
C ARG A 227 1.31 -0.89 4.04
N VAL A 228 0.78 0.24 4.50
CA VAL A 228 1.58 1.41 4.89
C VAL A 228 2.47 1.05 6.08
N MET A 229 1.90 0.37 7.08
CA MET A 229 2.62 -0.10 8.27
C MET A 229 3.83 -0.96 7.91
N VAL A 230 3.68 -1.99 7.06
CA VAL A 230 4.80 -2.87 6.67
C VAL A 230 5.83 -2.11 5.84
N GLN A 231 5.40 -1.16 5.01
CA GLN A 231 6.32 -0.32 4.22
C GLN A 231 7.23 0.55 5.08
N ILE A 232 6.90 0.86 6.33
CA ILE A 232 7.80 1.63 7.21
C ILE A 232 9.17 0.91 7.34
N ALA A 233 9.19 -0.42 7.35
CA ALA A 233 10.40 -1.21 7.59
C ALA A 233 11.50 -0.98 6.55
N HIS A 234 11.18 -0.82 5.26
CA HIS A 234 12.22 -0.62 4.24
C HIS A 234 12.89 0.75 4.34
N TYR A 235 12.23 1.77 4.91
CA TYR A 235 12.86 3.05 5.21
C TYR A 235 13.91 2.92 6.31
N PHE A 236 13.58 2.24 7.41
CA PHE A 236 14.53 1.95 8.48
C PHE A 236 15.70 1.10 7.97
N TYR A 237 15.39 0.04 7.21
CA TYR A 237 16.42 -0.84 6.64
C TYR A 237 17.36 -0.06 5.71
N SER A 238 16.81 0.71 4.77
CA SER A 238 17.61 1.50 3.83
C SER A 238 18.48 2.52 4.56
N TYR A 239 17.89 3.22 5.53
CA TYR A 239 18.62 4.18 6.37
C TYR A 239 19.82 3.52 7.06
N PHE A 240 19.62 2.41 7.78
CA PHE A 240 20.70 1.76 8.52
C PHE A 240 21.81 1.17 7.63
N ARG A 241 21.53 0.94 6.36
CA ARG A 241 22.51 0.45 5.38
C ARG A 241 23.23 1.58 4.64
N LEU A 242 22.70 2.80 4.70
CA LEU A 242 23.20 3.96 3.94
C LEU A 242 23.80 5.07 4.84
N CYS A 243 23.38 5.18 6.10
CA CYS A 243 23.95 6.17 7.01
C CYS A 243 25.40 5.84 7.35
N GLY A 244 26.26 6.86 7.46
CA GLY A 244 27.62 6.68 7.97
C GLY A 244 27.59 6.40 9.47
N GLU A 245 26.88 7.26 10.21
CA GLU A 245 26.56 7.07 11.63
C GLU A 245 25.05 7.20 11.89
N VAL A 246 24.51 6.35 12.77
CA VAL A 246 23.11 6.47 13.20
C VAL A 246 22.92 7.81 13.93
N GLY A 247 22.15 8.69 13.30
CA GLY A 247 21.86 10.06 13.72
C GLY A 247 22.04 11.05 12.57
N GLU A 248 22.84 10.69 11.57
CA GLU A 248 23.04 11.49 10.36
C GLU A 248 21.80 11.48 9.47
N VAL A 249 21.58 12.58 8.75
CA VAL A 249 20.41 12.70 7.87
C VAL A 249 20.70 12.05 6.51
N VAL A 250 19.85 11.09 6.11
CA VAL A 250 19.89 10.47 4.78
C VAL A 250 18.78 11.02 3.90
N GLN A 251 19.09 11.42 2.66
CA GLN A 251 18.07 11.83 1.69
C GLN A 251 17.58 10.63 0.88
N LEU A 252 16.26 10.48 0.77
CA LEU A 252 15.60 9.42 0.02
C LEU A 252 14.70 10.01 -1.06
N LEU A 253 14.91 9.57 -2.31
CA LEU A 253 14.10 9.95 -3.46
C LEU A 253 13.09 8.83 -3.73
N VAL A 254 11.80 9.16 -3.76
CA VAL A 254 10.72 8.18 -3.83
C VAL A 254 9.83 8.45 -5.05
N PRO A 255 9.88 7.59 -6.08
CA PRO A 255 8.90 7.58 -7.16
C PRO A 255 7.49 7.40 -6.61
N THR A 256 6.65 8.40 -6.81
CA THR A 256 5.37 8.55 -6.10
C THR A 256 4.21 8.60 -7.08
N GLY A 257 3.28 7.66 -6.90
CA GLY A 257 1.93 7.66 -7.51
C GLY A 257 0.88 7.93 -6.44
N ALA A 258 0.17 6.88 -5.98
CA ALA A 258 -0.91 6.93 -4.98
C ALA A 258 -0.47 7.29 -3.53
N ALA A 259 0.74 7.84 -3.37
CA ALA A 259 1.35 8.29 -2.12
C ALA A 259 1.55 7.27 -0.97
N GLY A 260 0.98 6.05 -0.99
CA GLY A 260 1.12 5.11 0.13
C GLY A 260 2.57 4.81 0.55
N ASN A 261 3.48 4.64 -0.42
CA ASN A 261 4.90 4.39 -0.14
C ASN A 261 5.59 5.58 0.54
N ILE A 262 5.41 6.79 0.00
CA ILE A 262 6.01 8.00 0.57
C ILE A 262 5.38 8.34 1.93
N THR A 263 4.10 8.03 2.14
CA THR A 263 3.44 8.15 3.45
C THR A 263 4.13 7.29 4.50
N ALA A 264 4.52 6.05 4.19
CA ALA A 264 5.29 5.22 5.11
C ALA A 264 6.65 5.85 5.48
N GLY A 265 7.31 6.51 4.52
CA GLY A 265 8.55 7.27 4.78
C GLY A 265 8.31 8.50 5.65
N CYS A 266 7.24 9.25 5.41
CA CYS A 266 6.83 10.36 6.28
C CYS A 266 6.50 9.88 7.71
N ILE A 267 5.89 8.70 7.85
CA ILE A 267 5.66 8.09 9.16
C ILE A 267 6.99 7.73 9.82
N ALA A 268 7.92 7.07 9.11
CA ALA A 268 9.25 6.77 9.63
C ALA A 268 9.99 8.03 10.11
N GLN A 269 9.90 9.13 9.35
CA GLN A 269 10.43 10.43 9.75
C GLN A 269 9.77 10.95 11.04
N LYS A 270 8.43 10.89 11.14
CA LYS A 270 7.69 11.28 12.35
C LYS A 270 7.99 10.39 13.56
N MET A 271 8.36 9.13 13.33
CA MET A 271 8.80 8.20 14.37
C MET A 271 10.22 8.52 14.87
N GLY A 272 10.96 9.42 14.22
CA GLY A 272 12.30 9.86 14.65
C GLY A 272 13.45 9.40 13.76
N LEU A 273 13.18 8.72 12.64
CA LEU A 273 14.21 8.33 11.68
C LEU A 273 14.78 9.59 11.00
N PRO A 274 16.10 9.86 11.04
CA PRO A 274 16.68 11.07 10.48
C PRO A 274 16.82 10.93 8.95
N ILE A 275 15.71 11.16 8.26
CA ILE A 275 15.64 11.13 6.80
C ILE A 275 15.03 12.43 6.27
N THR A 276 15.42 12.80 5.05
CA THR A 276 14.71 13.78 4.22
C THR A 276 14.14 13.08 3.00
N MET A 277 12.95 13.49 2.60
CA MET A 277 12.16 12.80 1.58
C MET A 277 11.93 13.70 0.38
N VAL A 278 12.16 13.18 -0.81
CA VAL A 278 11.87 13.86 -2.08
C VAL A 278 10.89 13.01 -2.87
N ALA A 279 9.68 13.52 -3.10
CA ALA A 279 8.72 12.90 -4.00
C ALA A 279 9.14 13.14 -5.45
N THR A 280 9.26 12.09 -6.26
CA THR A 280 9.45 12.22 -7.71
C THR A 280 8.21 11.71 -8.43
N VAL A 281 7.73 12.47 -9.41
CA VAL A 281 6.50 12.17 -10.17
C VAL A 281 6.84 12.08 -11.65
N ASN A 282 5.95 11.48 -12.44
CA ASN A 282 6.02 11.56 -13.90
C ASN A 282 5.27 12.80 -14.41
N THR A 283 4.80 12.80 -15.66
CA THR A 283 3.99 13.88 -16.25
C THR A 283 2.68 14.14 -15.51
N ASN A 284 2.18 13.18 -14.74
CA ASN A 284 1.01 13.31 -13.88
C ASN A 284 1.47 13.87 -12.53
N ASP A 285 1.35 15.18 -12.37
CA ASP A 285 2.14 15.96 -11.40
C ASP A 285 1.35 16.47 -10.18
N ILE A 286 0.15 15.93 -9.90
CA ILE A 286 -0.73 16.43 -8.82
C ILE A 286 0.00 16.51 -7.48
N VAL A 287 0.80 15.49 -7.12
CA VAL A 287 1.59 15.48 -5.88
C VAL A 287 2.63 16.61 -5.88
N ALA A 288 3.34 16.82 -6.98
CA ALA A 288 4.36 17.87 -7.07
C ALA A 288 3.75 19.27 -6.95
N ARG A 289 2.64 19.55 -7.65
CA ARG A 289 1.91 20.83 -7.54
C ARG A 289 1.36 21.07 -6.15
N THR A 290 0.80 20.04 -5.54
CA THR A 290 0.24 20.12 -4.18
C THR A 290 1.30 20.47 -3.16
N LEU A 291 2.45 19.79 -3.21
CA LEU A 291 3.54 20.02 -2.25
C LEU A 291 4.29 21.33 -2.52
N SER A 292 4.39 21.77 -3.78
CA SER A 292 5.17 22.96 -4.15
C SER A 292 4.39 24.27 -4.00
N CYS A 293 3.10 24.26 -4.30
CA CYS A 293 2.29 25.49 -4.32
C CYS A 293 0.87 25.34 -3.75
N GLY A 294 0.52 24.18 -3.18
CA GLY A 294 -0.81 23.94 -2.61
C GLY A 294 -1.91 23.68 -3.64
N ASP A 295 -1.57 23.47 -4.91
CA ASP A 295 -2.54 23.20 -5.98
C ASP A 295 -2.84 21.69 -6.08
N PHE A 296 -3.94 21.28 -5.45
CA PHE A 296 -4.49 19.91 -5.50
C PHE A 296 -5.60 19.75 -6.56
N SER A 297 -5.67 20.64 -7.57
CA SER A 297 -6.67 20.50 -8.63
C SER A 297 -6.34 19.31 -9.54
N VAL A 298 -7.37 18.57 -9.97
CA VAL A 298 -7.24 17.62 -11.09
C VAL A 298 -7.05 18.43 -12.37
N LYS A 299 -6.09 18.07 -13.22
CA LYS A 299 -5.79 18.79 -14.47
C LYS A 299 -5.83 17.85 -15.66
N GLY A 300 -6.91 17.95 -16.43
CA GLY A 300 -7.07 17.18 -17.67
C GLY A 300 -7.22 15.68 -17.41
N GLU A 301 -6.88 14.90 -18.43
CA GLU A 301 -6.89 13.44 -18.36
C GLU A 301 -5.52 12.89 -17.97
N VAL A 302 -5.52 11.69 -17.37
CA VAL A 302 -4.30 10.94 -17.05
C VAL A 302 -3.48 10.68 -18.30
N VAL A 303 -2.24 11.14 -18.31
CA VAL A 303 -1.30 10.98 -19.43
C VAL A 303 -0.52 9.69 -19.27
N LYS A 304 -0.60 8.80 -20.28
CA LYS A 304 0.18 7.56 -20.31
C LYS A 304 1.68 7.86 -20.35
N SER A 305 2.44 7.29 -19.43
CA SER A 305 3.90 7.46 -19.36
C SER A 305 4.66 6.13 -19.47
N LEU A 306 5.99 6.20 -19.34
CA LEU A 306 6.86 5.02 -19.22
C LEU A 306 6.79 4.36 -17.83
N ALA A 307 6.16 5.04 -16.86
CA ALA A 307 5.95 4.55 -15.50
C ALA A 307 4.45 4.44 -15.19
N PRO A 308 3.72 3.48 -15.81
CA PRO A 308 2.26 3.40 -15.76
C PRO A 308 1.69 3.19 -14.34
N ALA A 309 2.47 2.64 -13.41
CA ALA A 309 2.08 2.51 -12.01
C ALA A 309 2.01 3.86 -11.26
N MET A 310 2.52 4.94 -11.87
CA MET A 310 2.50 6.31 -11.34
C MET A 310 1.58 7.24 -12.15
N ASP A 311 0.88 6.73 -13.18
CA ASP A 311 -0.06 7.51 -13.99
C ASP A 311 -1.36 7.75 -13.20
N ILE A 312 -1.32 8.69 -12.26
CA ILE A 312 -2.41 9.01 -11.33
C ILE A 312 -2.63 10.52 -11.30
N GLN A 313 -3.86 10.96 -11.55
CA GLN A 313 -4.23 12.38 -11.41
C GLN A 313 -5.35 12.62 -10.39
N ASN A 314 -6.11 11.60 -10.01
CA ASN A 314 -7.09 11.72 -8.94
C ASN A 314 -6.53 11.24 -7.59
N GLY A 315 -6.42 12.17 -6.64
CA GLY A 315 -6.18 11.86 -5.22
C GLY A 315 -7.45 11.91 -4.35
N GLN A 316 -8.62 12.15 -4.94
CA GLN A 316 -9.87 12.31 -4.21
C GLN A 316 -10.69 11.00 -4.11
N PRO A 317 -11.27 10.73 -2.93
CA PRO A 317 -12.59 10.13 -2.87
C PRO A 317 -13.55 11.14 -3.51
N SER A 318 -13.90 10.89 -4.77
CA SER A 318 -15.01 11.54 -5.46
C SER A 318 -16.22 11.57 -4.55
N THR A 319 -16.74 12.77 -4.32
CA THR A 319 -18.01 12.92 -3.60
C THR A 319 -19.16 12.66 -4.57
N PRO A 320 -20.29 12.09 -4.13
CA PRO A 320 -21.48 12.01 -4.96
C PRO A 320 -21.95 13.44 -5.28
N GLY A 321 -21.55 13.97 -6.44
CA GLY A 321 -21.85 15.35 -6.84
C GLY A 321 -20.95 15.93 -7.93
N ASP A 322 -19.73 15.42 -8.10
CA ASP A 322 -18.71 16.06 -8.95
C ASP A 322 -18.99 15.96 -10.47
N HIS A 323 -19.98 15.17 -10.91
CA HIS A 323 -20.37 15.06 -12.32
C HIS A 323 -21.56 15.92 -12.75
N ALA A 324 -22.12 16.75 -11.86
CA ALA A 324 -23.33 17.52 -12.19
C ALA A 324 -23.08 18.83 -12.97
N ASN A 325 -21.83 19.31 -13.10
CA ASN A 325 -21.58 20.69 -13.55
C ASN A 325 -20.78 20.90 -14.85
N GLU A 326 -20.44 19.86 -15.62
CA GLU A 326 -19.63 20.03 -16.85
C GLU A 326 -20.37 19.81 -18.18
N LYS A 327 -21.71 19.78 -18.18
CA LYS A 327 -22.49 19.76 -19.43
C LYS A 327 -23.49 20.91 -19.46
N HIS A 328 -23.05 22.10 -19.84
CA HIS A 328 -23.81 23.10 -20.60
C HIS A 328 -23.06 24.43 -20.71
N VAL A 329 -22.00 24.49 -21.53
CA VAL A 329 -21.61 25.74 -22.20
C VAL A 329 -21.12 25.37 -23.60
N ASP A 330 -21.53 26.17 -24.59
CA ASP A 330 -21.13 26.17 -26.00
C ASP A 330 -21.83 25.21 -26.98
N GLU A 331 -23.04 25.60 -27.37
CA GLU A 331 -23.46 25.60 -28.78
C GLU A 331 -24.39 26.81 -29.05
N LYS A 332 -23.81 28.00 -29.30
CA LYS A 332 -24.41 29.06 -30.12
C LYS A 332 -23.33 29.97 -30.70
N ARG A 333 -22.82 29.62 -31.88
CA ARG A 333 -22.52 30.54 -32.99
C ARG A 333 -22.25 29.77 -34.27
#